data_AF-A0A7J7V2D8-F1
#
_entry.id   AF-A0A7J7V2D8-F1
#
_cell.length_a   1.000
_cell.length_b   1.000
_cell.length_c   1.000
_cell.angle_alpha   90.00
_cell.angle_beta   90.00
_cell.angle_gamma   90.00
#
_symmetry.space_group_name_H-M   'P 1'
#
loop_
_entity.id
_entity.type
_entity.pdbx_description
1 polymer ?
#
loop_
_entity_poly.entity_id
_entity_poly.type
_entity_poly.pdbx_seq_one_letter_code
_entity_poly.pdbx_strand_id
1 'polypeptide(L)'
;MSGGKYVDSEGHLYTVPTREQGNIYKPHNKDMADEMNERQVYDAHTKEIDLVNRDPKHLNDHVVKIDFEDVIAEPEGIHSFDGIWKASFTTFTVTKYWFYRLLSAIVGIPLALLWGIYFAIVSFVHIWVVVPYIKSFLIEIQCFSRIYSICIHTLCDPLFEATGKIFSNVRISVQKEI
;
A
#
# COMPACT_ATOMS: atom_id res chain seq x y z
N MET A 1 -17.61 -0.52 13.61
CA MET A 1 -17.33 -0.07 12.23
C MET A 1 -17.76 1.39 12.14
N SER A 2 -16.81 2.28 11.83
CA SER A 2 -17.01 3.73 11.90
C SER A 2 -17.76 4.20 10.66
N GLY A 3 -19.01 4.65 10.82
CA GLY A 3 -19.78 5.25 9.74
C GLY A 3 -19.23 6.64 9.40
N GLY A 4 -18.83 6.84 8.14
CA GLY A 4 -18.35 8.13 7.66
C GLY A 4 -19.44 9.18 7.74
N LYS A 5 -19.13 10.35 8.32
CA LYS A 5 -19.97 11.55 8.29
C LYS A 5 -19.27 12.57 7.40
N TYR A 6 -20.01 13.25 6.54
CA TYR A 6 -19.51 14.42 5.82
C TYR A 6 -20.45 15.61 6.06
N VAL A 7 -19.87 16.82 6.00
CA VAL A 7 -20.54 18.09 6.29
C VAL A 7 -20.60 18.88 4.99
N ASP A 8 -21.78 19.39 4.64
CA ASP A 8 -21.93 20.27 3.48
C ASP A 8 -21.58 21.73 3.81
N SER A 9 -21.49 22.58 2.78
CA SER A 9 -21.12 23.99 2.94
C SER A 9 -22.15 24.84 3.71
N GLU A 10 -23.31 24.29 4.07
CA GLU A 10 -24.33 24.97 4.90
C GLU A 10 -24.37 24.43 6.34
N GLY A 11 -23.43 23.54 6.71
CA GLY A 11 -23.23 23.09 8.09
C GLY A 11 -24.21 22.01 8.56
N HIS A 12 -24.99 21.43 7.64
CA HIS A 12 -25.94 20.38 7.98
C HIS A 12 -25.27 19.00 8.02
N LEU A 13 -25.49 18.28 9.12
CA LEU A 13 -24.87 16.97 9.38
C LEU A 13 -25.75 15.85 8.83
N TYR A 14 -25.35 15.24 7.71
CA TYR A 14 -26.08 14.13 7.12
C TYR A 14 -25.48 12.77 7.53
N THR A 15 -26.33 11.83 7.94
CA THR A 15 -25.92 10.43 8.14
C THR A 15 -26.06 9.69 6.82
N VAL A 16 -24.98 9.03 6.37
CA VAL A 16 -24.97 8.20 5.16
C VAL A 16 -25.96 7.04 5.34
N PRO A 17 -26.91 6.80 4.41
CA PRO A 17 -27.76 5.62 4.47
C PRO A 17 -26.89 4.38 4.24
N THR A 18 -26.78 3.50 5.23
CA THR A 18 -26.18 2.18 5.05
C THR A 18 -27.08 1.38 4.11
N ARG A 19 -26.72 1.24 2.83
CA ARG A 19 -27.34 0.25 1.95
C ARG A 19 -26.96 -1.13 2.47
N GLU A 20 -27.81 -1.72 3.30
CA GLU A 20 -27.90 -3.17 3.47
C GLU A 20 -28.47 -3.78 2.18
N GLN A 21 -27.72 -3.70 1.09
CA GLN A 21 -28.00 -4.56 -0.06
C GLN A 21 -27.19 -5.83 0.12
N GLY A 22 -27.82 -6.81 0.74
CA GLY A 22 -27.55 -8.20 0.39
C GLY A 22 -27.67 -8.35 -1.12
N ASN A 23 -26.68 -8.99 -1.74
CA ASN A 23 -26.71 -9.29 -3.16
C ASN A 23 -27.86 -10.28 -3.44
N ILE A 24 -29.03 -9.76 -3.81
CA ILE A 24 -30.22 -10.56 -4.21
C ILE A 24 -30.04 -11.17 -5.62
N TYR A 25 -29.02 -10.75 -6.37
CA TYR A 25 -28.66 -11.41 -7.63
C TYR A 25 -27.65 -12.53 -7.36
N LYS A 26 -28.16 -13.71 -7.01
CA LYS A 26 -27.45 -14.96 -7.24
C LYS A 26 -27.83 -15.40 -8.66
N PRO A 27 -26.96 -15.29 -9.67
CA PRO A 27 -27.28 -15.78 -11.00
C PRO A 27 -27.40 -17.30 -10.93
N HIS A 28 -28.64 -17.79 -10.89
CA HIS A 28 -28.96 -19.20 -11.10
C HIS A 28 -29.06 -19.48 -12.60
N ASN A 29 -28.00 -19.14 -13.34
CA ASN A 29 -27.80 -19.66 -14.68
C ASN A 29 -26.30 -19.80 -14.91
N LYS A 30 -25.85 -21.05 -15.06
CA LYS A 30 -24.44 -21.44 -15.18
C LYS A 30 -23.75 -20.67 -16.32
N ASP A 31 -24.50 -20.40 -17.38
CA ASP A 31 -24.04 -19.71 -18.58
C ASP A 31 -23.63 -18.25 -18.33
N MET A 32 -24.31 -17.50 -17.45
CA MET A 32 -23.90 -16.11 -17.13
C MET A 32 -22.69 -16.06 -16.19
N ALA A 33 -22.54 -17.06 -15.32
CA ALA A 33 -21.37 -17.16 -14.44
C ALA A 33 -20.11 -17.53 -15.25
N ASP A 34 -20.27 -18.42 -16.23
CA ASP A 34 -19.21 -18.80 -17.16
C ASP A 34 -18.84 -17.61 -18.06
N GLU A 35 -19.81 -16.84 -18.59
CA GLU A 35 -19.54 -15.59 -19.34
C GLU A 35 -18.87 -14.49 -18.49
N MET A 36 -19.27 -14.32 -17.22
CA MET A 36 -18.61 -13.37 -16.31
C MET A 36 -17.18 -13.80 -16.00
N ASN A 37 -16.94 -15.08 -15.78
CA ASN A 37 -15.61 -15.62 -15.51
C ASN A 37 -14.72 -15.53 -16.76
N GLU A 38 -15.23 -15.86 -17.95
CA GLU A 38 -14.51 -15.69 -19.20
C GLU A 38 -14.20 -14.21 -19.45
N ARG A 39 -15.19 -13.30 -19.35
CA ARG A 39 -14.93 -11.85 -19.50
C ARG A 39 -13.94 -11.34 -18.45
N GLN A 40 -13.99 -11.78 -17.20
CA GLN A 40 -12.99 -11.43 -16.18
C GLN A 40 -11.60 -11.97 -16.52
N VAL A 41 -11.50 -13.17 -17.11
CA VAL A 41 -10.23 -13.77 -17.56
C VAL A 41 -9.66 -13.02 -18.78
N TYR A 42 -10.49 -12.61 -19.74
CA TYR A 42 -10.08 -11.80 -20.89
C TYR A 42 -9.71 -10.34 -20.50
N ASP A 43 -10.44 -9.76 -19.53
CA ASP A 43 -10.25 -8.38 -19.06
C ASP A 43 -9.04 -8.24 -18.11
N ALA A 44 -8.67 -9.32 -17.40
CA ALA A 44 -7.44 -9.36 -16.61
C ALA A 44 -6.18 -9.22 -17.47
N HIS A 45 -6.20 -9.76 -18.70
CA HIS A 45 -5.08 -9.66 -19.65
C HIS A 45 -5.10 -8.34 -20.45
N THR A 46 -6.21 -7.61 -20.42
CA THR A 46 -6.43 -6.41 -21.26
C THR A 46 -6.87 -5.21 -20.42
N LYS A 47 -6.31 -5.03 -19.21
CA LYS A 47 -6.41 -3.74 -18.53
C LYS A 47 -5.96 -2.67 -19.51
N GLU A 48 -6.87 -1.77 -19.87
CA GLU A 48 -6.61 -0.65 -20.77
C GLU A 48 -5.40 0.12 -20.25
N ILE A 49 -4.25 -0.10 -20.90
CA ILE A 49 -3.02 0.60 -20.57
C ILE A 49 -3.12 2.01 -21.12
N ASP A 50 -3.05 3.01 -20.24
CA ASP A 50 -2.97 4.40 -20.66
C ASP A 50 -1.61 4.63 -21.33
N LEU A 51 -1.65 4.75 -22.66
CA LEU A 51 -0.47 4.96 -23.50
C LEU A 51 0.06 6.40 -23.40
N VAL A 52 -0.78 7.33 -22.91
CA VAL A 52 -0.50 8.76 -22.77
C VAL A 52 0.10 9.03 -21.38
N ASN A 53 -0.56 8.57 -20.30
CA ASN A 53 -0.01 8.65 -18.95
C ASN A 53 0.56 7.30 -18.49
N ARG A 54 1.87 7.13 -18.72
CA ARG A 54 2.62 5.92 -18.36
C ARG A 54 3.06 5.87 -16.89
N ASP A 55 2.82 6.92 -16.12
CA ASP A 55 3.07 6.97 -14.67
C ASP A 55 1.84 7.53 -13.91
N PRO A 56 0.70 6.83 -13.94
CA PRO A 56 -0.54 7.30 -13.31
C PRO A 56 -0.45 7.36 -11.77
N LYS A 57 0.58 6.76 -11.18
CA LYS A 57 0.84 6.76 -9.74
C LYS A 57 1.93 7.75 -9.33
N HIS A 58 2.46 8.52 -10.28
CA HIS A 58 3.52 9.52 -10.06
C HIS A 58 4.74 8.97 -9.31
N LEU A 59 5.12 7.71 -9.58
CA LEU A 59 6.25 7.06 -8.92
C LEU A 59 7.59 7.73 -9.27
N ASN A 60 7.68 8.35 -10.45
CA ASN A 60 8.93 8.89 -10.99
C ASN A 60 8.98 10.43 -11.05
N ASP A 61 8.02 11.11 -10.42
CA ASP A 61 7.82 12.57 -10.55
C ASP A 61 9.00 13.43 -10.05
N HIS A 62 9.88 12.83 -9.23
CA HIS A 62 11.04 13.46 -8.60
C HIS A 62 12.40 13.08 -9.24
N VAL A 63 12.46 12.11 -10.14
CA VAL A 63 13.73 11.57 -10.69
C VAL A 63 13.96 11.95 -12.15
N VAL A 64 12.90 12.23 -12.93
CA VAL A 64 12.97 12.30 -14.41
C VAL A 64 12.84 13.73 -14.96
N LYS A 65 12.87 14.76 -14.11
CA LYS A 65 12.89 16.16 -14.53
C LYS A 65 14.34 16.66 -14.48
N ILE A 66 15.12 16.31 -15.50
CA ILE A 66 16.46 16.88 -15.72
C ILE A 66 16.32 17.78 -16.94
N ASP A 67 16.31 19.08 -16.72
CA ASP A 67 16.20 20.06 -17.80
C ASP A 67 17.58 20.34 -18.42
N PHE A 68 17.60 20.81 -19.67
CA PHE A 68 18.86 21.13 -20.38
C PHE A 68 19.70 22.14 -19.59
N GLU A 69 19.03 23.10 -18.96
CA GLU A 69 19.61 24.16 -18.14
C GLU A 69 20.19 23.63 -16.82
N ASP A 70 19.75 22.46 -16.33
CA ASP A 70 20.34 21.79 -15.15
C ASP A 70 21.66 21.08 -15.48
N VAL A 71 21.91 20.77 -16.76
CA VAL A 71 23.09 20.02 -17.22
C VAL A 71 24.13 20.95 -17.87
N ILE A 72 23.66 21.94 -18.63
CA ILE A 72 24.50 22.92 -19.32
C ILE A 72 23.87 24.30 -19.09
N ALA A 73 24.46 25.09 -18.19
CA ALA A 73 24.09 26.47 -17.95
C ALA A 73 25.21 27.41 -18.39
N GLU A 74 24.89 28.37 -19.25
CA GLU A 74 25.79 29.49 -19.53
C GLU A 74 25.62 30.58 -18.44
N PRO A 75 26.71 31.13 -17.87
CA PRO A 75 26.62 32.17 -16.86
C PRO A 75 26.22 33.52 -17.47
N GLU A 76 25.52 34.38 -16.71
CA GLU A 76 24.87 35.64 -17.15
C GLU A 76 25.79 36.70 -17.81
N GLY A 77 27.10 36.46 -17.95
CA GLY A 77 28.07 37.39 -18.52
C GLY A 77 28.70 36.99 -19.87
N ILE A 78 28.51 35.74 -20.34
CA ILE A 78 29.10 35.22 -21.58
C ILE A 78 28.10 34.29 -22.28
N HIS A 79 27.23 34.87 -23.10
CA HIS A 79 26.23 34.11 -23.86
C HIS A 79 26.78 33.70 -25.23
N SER A 80 26.63 32.42 -25.57
CA SER A 80 26.81 31.96 -26.95
C SER A 80 25.71 32.55 -27.85
N PHE A 81 25.96 32.63 -29.15
CA PHE A 81 24.92 33.08 -30.10
C PHE A 81 23.61 32.29 -29.91
N ASP A 82 22.47 32.99 -29.85
CA ASP A 82 21.12 32.41 -29.66
C ASP A 82 20.80 31.22 -30.57
N GLY A 83 21.34 31.22 -31.80
CA GLY A 83 21.15 30.12 -32.75
C GLY A 83 21.86 28.84 -32.31
N ILE A 84 23.06 28.96 -31.73
CA ILE A 84 23.84 27.84 -31.22
C ILE A 84 23.22 27.31 -29.92
N TRP A 85 22.73 28.21 -29.06
CA TRP A 85 22.01 27.84 -27.84
C TRP A 85 20.73 27.04 -28.15
N LYS A 86 19.90 27.53 -29.09
CA LYS A 86 18.68 26.83 -29.53
C LYS A 86 18.97 25.50 -30.23
N ALA A 87 20.01 25.45 -31.07
CA ALA A 87 20.44 24.21 -31.71
C ALA A 87 20.90 23.18 -30.67
N SER A 88 21.67 23.61 -29.67
CA SER A 88 22.16 22.75 -28.59
C SER A 88 21.02 22.19 -27.73
N PHE A 89 20.07 23.04 -27.34
CA PHE A 89 18.85 22.61 -26.62
C PHE A 89 18.04 21.58 -27.42
N THR A 90 17.88 21.83 -28.72
CA THR A 90 17.11 20.95 -29.61
C THR A 90 17.82 19.60 -29.80
N THR A 91 19.12 19.61 -30.11
CA THR A 91 19.91 18.39 -30.33
C THR A 91 20.02 17.57 -29.05
N PHE A 92 20.16 18.20 -27.88
CA PHE A 92 20.17 17.51 -26.60
C PHE A 92 18.83 16.80 -26.33
N THR A 93 17.72 17.51 -26.46
CA THR A 93 16.38 16.98 -26.19
C THR A 93 16.03 15.84 -27.13
N VAL A 94 16.30 16.00 -28.44
CA VAL A 94 16.03 14.99 -29.46
C VAL A 94 16.89 13.76 -29.23
N THR A 95 18.20 13.93 -29.01
CA THR A 95 19.11 12.81 -28.76
C THR A 95 18.69 12.03 -27.51
N LYS A 96 18.41 12.72 -26.39
CA LYS A 96 17.93 12.10 -25.14
C LYS A 96 16.66 11.29 -25.38
N TYR A 97 15.70 11.84 -26.11
CA TYR A 97 14.43 11.17 -26.40
C TYR A 97 14.61 9.91 -27.26
N TRP A 98 15.42 9.97 -28.31
CA TRP A 98 15.68 8.83 -29.18
C TRP A 98 16.46 7.72 -28.47
N PHE A 99 17.49 8.06 -27.70
CA PHE A 99 18.22 7.09 -26.90
C PHE A 99 17.33 6.44 -25.85
N TYR A 100 16.53 7.23 -25.12
CA TYR A 100 15.57 6.69 -24.16
C TYR A 100 14.62 5.68 -24.83
N ARG A 101 14.03 6.02 -25.98
CA ARG A 101 13.11 5.13 -26.71
C ARG A 101 13.80 3.85 -27.19
N LEU A 102 15.04 3.92 -27.64
CA LEU A 102 15.83 2.75 -28.04
C LEU A 102 16.16 1.86 -26.84
N LEU A 103 16.65 2.43 -25.75
CA LEU A 103 16.96 1.70 -24.52
C LEU A 103 15.70 1.06 -23.92
N SER A 104 14.57 1.78 -23.88
CA SER A 104 13.29 1.24 -23.42
C SER A 104 12.78 0.11 -24.32
N ALA A 105 13.01 0.18 -25.64
CA ALA A 105 12.61 -0.91 -26.53
C ALA A 105 13.45 -2.17 -26.31
N ILE A 106 14.77 -2.02 -26.13
CA ILE A 106 15.70 -3.14 -25.95
C ILE A 106 15.59 -3.74 -24.55
N VAL A 107 15.53 -2.90 -23.51
CA VAL A 107 15.62 -3.32 -22.10
C VAL A 107 14.26 -3.37 -21.43
N GLY A 108 13.29 -2.56 -21.86
CA GLY A 108 11.98 -2.47 -21.21
C GLY A 108 11.17 -3.76 -21.30
N ILE A 109 11.15 -4.43 -22.46
CA ILE A 109 10.41 -5.70 -22.63
C ILE A 109 11.06 -6.82 -21.79
N PRO A 110 12.38 -7.08 -21.85
CA PRO A 110 13.02 -8.05 -20.97
C PRO A 110 12.83 -7.74 -19.48
N LEU A 111 12.93 -6.47 -19.08
CA LEU A 111 12.79 -6.07 -17.68
C LEU A 111 11.35 -6.27 -17.19
N ALA A 112 10.34 -5.97 -18.01
CA ALA A 112 8.94 -6.25 -17.69
C ALA A 112 8.68 -7.75 -17.49
N LEU A 113 9.28 -8.61 -18.32
CA LEU A 113 9.19 -10.06 -18.15
C LEU A 113 9.83 -10.53 -16.84
N LEU A 114 11.02 -10.02 -16.50
CA LEU A 114 11.70 -10.34 -15.24
C LEU A 114 10.85 -9.94 -14.02
N TRP A 115 10.28 -8.73 -14.04
CA TRP A 115 9.37 -8.27 -12.98
C TRP A 115 8.10 -9.12 -12.89
N GLY A 116 7.51 -9.49 -14.03
CA GLY A 116 6.35 -10.37 -14.07
C GLY A 116 6.62 -11.74 -13.43
N ILE A 117 7.74 -12.37 -13.80
CA ILE A 117 8.18 -13.65 -13.21
C ILE A 117 8.43 -13.50 -11.70
N TYR A 118 9.11 -12.43 -11.30
CA TYR A 118 9.37 -12.15 -9.88
C TYR A 118 8.08 -12.07 -9.07
N PHE A 119 7.11 -11.25 -9.51
CA PHE A 119 5.82 -11.13 -8.83
C PHE A 119 5.03 -12.43 -8.83
N ALA A 120 5.12 -13.25 -9.89
CA ALA A 120 4.47 -14.56 -9.93
C ALA A 120 5.05 -15.51 -8.87
N ILE A 121 6.39 -15.59 -8.75
CA ILE A 121 7.06 -16.42 -7.73
C ILE A 121 6.71 -15.93 -6.32
N VAL A 122 6.79 -14.62 -6.07
CA VAL A 122 6.40 -14.04 -4.77
C VAL A 122 4.96 -14.37 -4.43
N SER A 123 4.05 -14.27 -5.39
CA SER A 123 2.63 -14.61 -5.20
C SER A 123 2.45 -16.09 -4.87
N PHE A 124 3.18 -16.97 -5.56
CA PHE A 124 3.16 -18.41 -5.29
C PHE A 124 3.64 -18.70 -3.86
N VAL A 125 4.80 -18.18 -3.47
CA VAL A 125 5.32 -18.36 -2.11
C VAL A 125 4.36 -17.79 -1.06
N HIS A 126 3.76 -16.63 -1.32
CA HIS A 126 2.80 -16.03 -0.40
C HIS A 126 1.59 -16.95 -0.16
N ILE A 127 0.96 -17.46 -1.23
CA ILE A 127 -0.24 -18.29 -1.14
C ILE A 127 0.07 -19.66 -0.54
N TRP A 128 1.16 -20.30 -0.99
CA TRP A 128 1.45 -21.70 -0.68
C TRP A 128 2.32 -21.89 0.55
N VAL A 129 3.09 -20.88 0.96
CA VAL A 129 4.00 -20.98 2.11
C VAL A 129 3.58 -20.00 3.20
N VAL A 130 3.45 -18.71 2.88
CA VAL A 130 3.21 -17.68 3.91
C VAL A 130 1.83 -17.83 4.55
N VAL A 131 0.77 -18.00 3.76
CA VAL A 131 -0.59 -18.18 4.30
C VAL A 131 -0.70 -19.39 5.23
N PRO A 132 -0.28 -20.62 4.84
CA PRO A 132 -0.33 -21.75 5.77
C PRO A 132 0.61 -21.57 6.97
N TYR A 133 1.77 -20.94 6.79
CA TYR A 133 2.69 -20.65 7.88
C TYR A 133 2.05 -19.71 8.93
N ILE A 134 1.44 -18.61 8.50
CA ILE A 134 0.71 -17.69 9.39
C ILE A 134 -0.44 -18.43 10.10
N LYS A 135 -1.18 -19.28 9.37
CA LYS A 135 -2.28 -20.06 9.95
C LYS A 135 -1.77 -21.05 11.01
N SER A 136 -0.68 -21.76 10.76
CA SER A 136 -0.04 -22.65 11.73
C SER A 136 0.46 -21.89 12.97
N PHE A 137 1.14 -20.77 12.77
CA PHE A 137 1.65 -19.92 13.86
C PHE A 137 0.51 -19.36 14.72
N LEU A 138 -0.63 -19.02 14.12
CA LEU A 138 -1.82 -18.58 14.86
C LEU A 138 -2.36 -19.68 15.78
N ILE A 139 -2.39 -20.93 15.32
CA ILE A 139 -2.82 -22.09 16.11
C ILE A 139 -1.82 -22.32 17.27
N GLU A 140 -0.53 -22.21 17.00
CA GLU A 140 0.52 -22.35 18.00
C GLU A 140 0.43 -21.27 19.08
N ILE A 141 0.24 -20.00 18.69
CA ILE A 141 -0.01 -18.90 19.64
C ILE A 141 -1.26 -19.15 20.47
N GLN A 142 -2.34 -19.68 19.89
CA GLN A 142 -3.54 -19.99 20.67
C GLN A 142 -3.28 -21.05 21.75
N CYS A 143 -2.41 -22.03 21.47
CA CYS A 143 -1.94 -22.97 22.49
C CYS A 143 -1.09 -22.29 23.56
N PHE A 144 -0.09 -21.49 23.16
CA PHE A 144 0.76 -20.75 24.11
C PHE A 144 -0.05 -19.77 24.97
N SER A 145 -1.07 -19.12 24.41
CA SER A 145 -1.95 -18.20 25.13
C SER A 145 -2.69 -18.89 26.27
N ARG A 146 -3.14 -20.15 26.07
CA ARG A 146 -3.77 -20.93 27.15
C ARG A 146 -2.77 -21.25 28.26
N ILE A 147 -1.56 -21.69 27.90
CA ILE A 147 -0.50 -21.99 28.88
C ILE A 147 -0.13 -20.72 29.64
N TYR A 148 0.03 -19.60 28.93
CA TYR A 148 0.31 -18.30 29.50
C TYR A 148 -0.78 -17.86 30.48
N SER A 149 -2.05 -18.00 30.11
CA SER A 149 -3.19 -17.71 31.01
C SER A 149 -3.14 -18.57 32.28
N ILE A 150 -2.85 -19.87 32.17
CA ILE A 150 -2.70 -20.75 33.33
C ILE A 150 -1.52 -20.31 34.21
N CYS A 151 -0.37 -19.94 33.62
CA CYS A 151 0.78 -19.45 34.36
C CYS A 151 0.48 -18.15 35.12
N ILE A 152 -0.24 -17.21 34.49
CA ILE A 152 -0.70 -15.99 35.16
C ILE A 152 -1.63 -16.32 36.33
N HIS A 153 -2.62 -17.18 36.14
CA HIS A 153 -3.53 -17.55 37.23
C HIS A 153 -2.85 -18.29 38.38
N THR A 154 -1.85 -19.12 38.09
CA THR A 154 -1.15 -19.90 39.13
C THR A 154 -0.06 -19.12 39.85
N LEU A 155 0.57 -18.14 39.20
CA LEU A 155 1.69 -17.39 39.78
C LEU A 155 1.29 -15.97 40.15
N CYS A 156 0.69 -15.24 39.22
CA CYS A 156 0.40 -13.82 39.42
C CYS A 156 -0.79 -13.62 40.34
N ASP A 157 -1.88 -14.38 40.23
CA ASP A 157 -3.04 -14.21 41.14
C ASP A 157 -2.65 -14.35 42.63
N PRO A 158 -1.96 -15.42 43.08
CA PRO A 158 -1.58 -15.52 44.49
C PRO A 158 -0.53 -14.47 44.89
N LEU A 159 0.37 -14.06 43.98
CA LEU A 159 1.34 -13.00 44.26
C LEU A 159 0.66 -11.63 44.44
N PHE A 160 -0.28 -11.29 43.56
CA PHE A 160 -1.05 -10.05 43.66
C PHE A 160 -2.01 -10.08 44.84
N GLU A 161 -2.62 -11.23 45.17
CA GLU A 161 -3.44 -11.38 46.36
C GLU A 161 -2.62 -11.22 47.65
N ALA A 162 -1.44 -11.86 47.73
CA ALA A 162 -0.53 -11.71 48.86
C ALA A 162 -0.04 -10.26 49.02
N THR A 163 0.34 -9.63 47.91
CA THR A 163 0.76 -8.23 47.89
C THR A 163 -0.38 -7.30 48.32
N GLY A 164 -1.60 -7.54 47.85
CA GLY A 164 -2.80 -6.81 48.27
C GLY A 164 -3.10 -6.94 49.77
N LYS A 165 -2.89 -8.12 50.37
CA LYS A 165 -3.02 -8.34 51.83
C LYS A 165 -1.97 -7.60 52.64
N ILE A 166 -0.75 -7.45 52.13
CA ILE A 166 0.31 -6.67 52.79
C ILE A 166 -0.10 -5.19 52.85
N PHE A 167 -0.58 -4.64 51.73
CA PHE A 167 -1.00 -3.25 51.66
C PHE A 167 -2.32 -2.96 52.39
N SER A 168 -3.27 -3.91 52.44
CA SER A 168 -4.54 -3.72 53.14
C SER A 168 -4.41 -3.67 54.66
N ASN A 169 -3.34 -4.24 55.22
CA ASN A 169 -3.04 -4.17 56.65
C ASN A 169 -2.49 -2.80 57.09
N VAL A 170 -2.13 -1.92 56.15
CA VAL A 170 -1.65 -0.57 56.47
C VAL A 170 -2.86 0.35 56.71
N ARG A 171 -3.33 0.42 57.96
CA ARG A 171 -4.34 1.40 58.39
C ARG A 171 -3.68 2.75 58.66
N ILE A 172 -3.95 3.73 57.81
CA ILE A 172 -3.53 5.11 58.01
C ILE A 172 -4.64 5.83 58.79
N SER A 173 -4.39 6.14 60.06
CA SER A 173 -5.24 7.02 60.86
C SER A 173 -4.77 8.46 60.69
N VAL A 174 -5.52 9.27 59.93
CA VAL A 174 -5.25 10.69 59.77
C VAL A 174 -5.83 11.44 60.97
N GLN A 175 -4.98 11.79 61.93
CA GLN A 175 -5.33 12.76 62.97
C GLN A 175 -5.32 14.15 62.31
N LYS A 176 -6.48 14.79 62.26
CA LYS A 176 -6.62 16.15 61.74
C LYS A 176 -6.30 17.09 62.91
N GLU A 177 -5.10 17.68 62.89
CA GLU A 177 -4.73 18.71 63.87
C GLU A 177 -5.56 19.97 63.61
N ILE A 178 -6.05 20.56 64.71
CA ILE A 178 -7.00 21.67 64.79
C ILE A 178 -6.29 23.00 64.58
#